data_AF-A0A0Q0Z5L2-F1
#
_entry.id   AF-A0A0Q0Z5L2-F1
#
_cell.length_a   1.000
_cell.length_b   1.000
_cell.length_c   1.000
_cell.angle_alpha   90.00
_cell.angle_beta   90.00
_cell.angle_gamma   90.00
#
_symmetry.space_group_name_H-M   'P 1'
#
loop_
_entity.id
_entity.type
_entity.pdbx_description
1 polymer ?
#
loop_
_entity_poly.entity_id
_entity_poly.type
_entity_poly.pdbx_seq_one_letter_code
_entity_poly.pdbx_strand_id
1 'polypeptide(L)'
;MAGLADPRVEELHVYNGPIEGNNEDSEEIILTEEDYELVQPEAEIVATPKFFINKATLDTISFSENKWKILVSGQSKSRTVIIEDGDFLSKVFSGKKVGKGDVFTFRIREDKTTKNGRTKTTWTAVEIKEGSTHTADGSASEG
;
A
#
# COMPACT_ATOMS: atom_id res chain seq x y z
N MET A 1 24.46 34.70 8.63
CA MET A 1 24.15 34.20 7.27
C MET A 1 24.78 35.18 6.30
N ALA A 2 25.82 34.78 5.59
CA ALA A 2 26.47 35.62 4.57
C ALA A 2 25.93 35.18 3.20
N GLY A 3 25.12 36.03 2.58
CA GLY A 3 24.70 35.84 1.20
C GLY A 3 25.90 36.02 0.28
N LEU A 4 26.27 34.97 -0.46
CA LEU A 4 27.21 35.06 -1.57
C LEU A 4 26.43 35.55 -2.80
N ALA A 5 26.05 36.82 -2.78
CA ALA A 5 25.61 37.53 -3.98
C ALA A 5 26.73 38.51 -4.34
N ASP A 6 27.78 38.00 -5.00
CA ASP A 6 28.86 38.83 -5.53
C ASP A 6 28.37 39.53 -6.81
N PRO A 7 28.28 40.87 -6.86
CA PRO A 7 27.64 41.62 -7.94
C PRO A 7 28.50 41.74 -9.22
N ARG A 8 29.55 40.91 -9.38
CA ARG A 8 30.46 40.95 -10.54
C ARG A 8 30.39 39.71 -11.44
N VAL A 9 29.48 38.78 -11.16
CA VAL A 9 29.31 37.56 -11.95
C VAL A 9 27.96 37.61 -12.62
N GLU A 10 27.93 37.97 -13.91
CA GLU A 10 26.69 37.97 -14.69
C GLU A 10 26.37 36.59 -15.28
N GLU A 11 27.36 35.71 -15.52
CA GLU A 11 27.14 34.35 -16.04
C GLU A 11 28.15 33.33 -15.48
N LEU A 12 27.67 32.10 -15.21
CA LEU A 12 28.47 30.95 -14.79
C LEU A 12 28.42 29.87 -15.86
N HIS A 13 29.53 29.65 -16.57
CA HIS A 13 29.64 28.59 -17.57
C HIS A 13 30.25 27.33 -16.95
N VAL A 14 29.47 26.25 -16.86
CA VAL A 14 29.93 24.92 -16.45
C VAL A 14 30.17 24.08 -17.69
N TYR A 15 31.42 23.68 -17.91
CA TYR A 15 31.81 22.79 -19.01
C TYR A 15 31.91 21.35 -18.48
N ASN A 16 31.03 20.47 -18.96
CA ASN A 16 31.21 19.02 -18.86
C ASN A 16 31.78 18.54 -20.20
N GLY A 17 33.10 18.43 -20.28
CA GLY A 17 33.78 17.90 -21.47
C GLY A 17 33.43 16.42 -21.70
N PRO A 18 33.37 15.96 -22.96
CA PRO A 18 33.06 14.57 -23.28
C PRO A 18 34.21 13.65 -22.89
N ILE A 19 33.87 12.52 -22.26
CA ILE A 19 34.77 11.37 -22.15
C ILE A 19 34.68 10.68 -23.51
N GLU A 20 35.76 10.66 -24.28
CA GLU A 20 35.81 9.99 -25.58
C GLU A 20 35.38 8.53 -25.44
N GLY A 21 34.30 8.14 -26.14
CA GLY A 21 33.88 6.75 -26.12
C GLY A 21 32.48 6.47 -26.67
N ASN A 22 32.33 6.66 -27.99
CA ASN A 22 31.52 5.81 -28.87
C ASN A 22 29.97 5.79 -28.77
N ASN A 23 29.37 5.94 -29.96
CA ASN A 23 28.00 5.60 -30.40
C ASN A 23 26.79 6.47 -30.00
N GLU A 24 26.23 7.08 -31.05
CA GLU A 24 24.83 7.07 -31.52
C GLU A 24 23.70 7.40 -30.52
N ASP A 25 22.85 8.34 -30.95
CA ASP A 25 21.67 8.91 -30.28
C ASP A 25 21.94 9.72 -29.00
N SER A 26 22.36 10.97 -29.18
CA SER A 26 22.13 11.99 -28.16
C SER A 26 20.65 12.35 -28.17
N GLU A 27 19.84 11.61 -27.41
CA GLU A 27 18.49 12.05 -27.06
C GLU A 27 18.62 13.39 -26.32
N GLU A 28 18.11 14.46 -26.92
CA GLU A 28 18.04 15.78 -26.28
C GLU A 28 17.06 15.68 -25.10
N ILE A 29 17.60 15.47 -23.90
CA ILE A 29 16.79 15.43 -22.67
C ILE A 29 16.39 16.86 -22.33
N ILE A 30 15.23 17.28 -22.84
CA ILE A 30 14.62 18.57 -22.49
C ILE A 30 14.01 18.41 -21.09
N LEU A 31 14.76 18.84 -20.07
CA LEU A 31 14.25 18.97 -18.71
C LEU A 31 13.28 20.17 -18.67
N THR A 32 12.00 19.87 -18.54
CA THR A 32 10.95 20.90 -18.41
C THR A 32 10.81 21.35 -16.95
N GLU A 33 10.15 22.48 -16.74
CA GLU A 33 9.82 22.96 -15.38
C GLU A 33 8.98 21.92 -14.61
N GLU A 34 8.13 21.18 -15.32
CA GLU A 34 7.33 20.07 -14.79
C GLU A 34 8.21 18.90 -14.29
N ASP A 35 9.33 18.61 -14.97
CA ASP A 35 10.31 17.61 -14.50
C ASP A 35 11.01 18.05 -13.21
N TYR A 36 11.17 19.36 -13.01
CA TYR A 36 11.75 19.94 -11.79
C TYR A 36 10.79 19.87 -10.59
N GLU A 37 9.48 20.05 -10.83
CA GLU A 37 8.44 19.90 -9.81
C GLU A 37 8.30 18.45 -9.32
N LEU A 38 8.54 17.46 -10.20
CA LEU A 38 8.50 16.03 -9.86
C LEU A 38 9.64 15.57 -8.96
N VAL A 39 10.78 16.27 -8.95
CA VAL A 39 11.97 15.92 -8.15
C VAL A 39 11.98 16.65 -6.80
N GLN A 40 10.96 17.46 -6.48
CA GLN A 40 10.87 18.11 -5.18
C GLN A 40 10.77 17.07 -4.05
N PRO A 41 11.54 17.23 -2.95
CA PRO A 41 11.55 16.30 -1.82
C PRO A 41 10.21 16.20 -1.08
N GLU A 42 9.23 17.02 -1.43
CA GLU A 42 7.88 17.05 -0.85
C GLU A 42 6.83 16.38 -1.73
N ALA A 43 7.16 15.93 -2.94
CA ALA A 43 6.23 15.28 -3.85
C ALA A 43 5.80 13.91 -3.30
N GLU A 44 4.66 13.86 -2.61
CA GLU A 44 4.01 12.62 -2.19
C GLU A 44 3.27 12.03 -3.39
N ILE A 45 3.84 10.97 -3.97
CA ILE A 45 3.20 10.26 -5.07
C ILE A 45 2.26 9.21 -4.46
N VAL A 46 0.97 9.53 -4.44
CA VAL A 46 -0.10 8.59 -4.09
C VAL A 46 -0.46 7.79 -5.34
N ALA A 47 -0.09 6.52 -5.36
CA ALA A 47 -0.48 5.63 -6.45
C ALA A 47 -1.98 5.31 -6.37
N THR A 48 -2.62 5.13 -7.52
CA THR A 48 -4.04 4.80 -7.63
C THR A 48 -4.40 3.59 -6.74
N PRO A 49 -5.46 3.69 -5.93
CA PRO A 49 -5.87 2.60 -5.03
C PRO A 49 -6.21 1.34 -5.82
N LYS A 50 -5.63 0.20 -5.43
CA LYS A 50 -5.92 -1.10 -6.04
C LYS A 50 -6.85 -1.91 -5.16
N PHE A 51 -7.95 -2.41 -5.72
CA PHE A 51 -8.87 -3.28 -5.00
C PHE A 51 -8.65 -4.74 -5.37
N PHE A 52 -8.73 -5.63 -4.37
CA PHE A 52 -8.75 -7.07 -4.59
C PHE A 52 -9.62 -7.77 -3.55
N ILE A 53 -10.11 -8.96 -3.90
CA ILE A 53 -10.95 -9.80 -3.04
C ILE A 53 -10.17 -11.07 -2.74
N ASN A 54 -10.01 -11.39 -1.46
CA ASN A 54 -9.26 -12.57 -1.04
C ASN A 54 -9.88 -13.24 0.19
N LYS A 55 -9.81 -14.57 0.21
CA LYS A 55 -10.13 -15.37 1.40
C LYS A 55 -8.92 -15.36 2.32
N ALA A 56 -9.10 -14.96 3.57
CA ALA A 56 -8.03 -14.92 4.55
C ALA A 56 -8.48 -15.44 5.91
N THR A 57 -7.54 -16.07 6.60
CA THR A 57 -7.70 -16.54 7.98
C THR A 57 -7.29 -15.44 8.93
N LEU A 58 -8.08 -15.23 9.97
CA LEU A 58 -7.76 -14.26 11.01
C LEU A 58 -6.66 -14.80 11.93
N ASP A 59 -5.61 -14.02 12.14
CA ASP A 59 -4.48 -14.40 12.99
C ASP A 59 -4.47 -13.64 14.32
N THR A 60 -4.69 -12.34 14.29
CA THR A 60 -4.72 -11.51 15.50
C THR A 60 -5.69 -10.34 15.33
N ILE A 61 -6.40 -10.00 16.40
CA ILE A 61 -7.34 -8.87 16.44
C ILE A 61 -6.82 -7.82 17.41
N SER A 62 -6.72 -6.57 16.96
CA SER A 62 -6.63 -5.41 17.84
C SER A 62 -7.90 -4.56 17.68
N PHE A 63 -8.70 -4.51 18.75
CA PHE A 63 -9.97 -3.77 18.78
C PHE A 63 -9.78 -2.27 19.04
N SER A 64 -8.66 -1.85 19.63
CA SER A 64 -8.40 -0.43 19.94
C SER A 64 -8.09 0.41 18.70
N GLU A 65 -7.49 -0.20 17.68
CA GLU A 65 -7.03 0.49 16.47
C GLU A 65 -7.73 0.02 15.19
N ASN A 66 -8.70 -0.89 15.29
CA ASN A 66 -9.30 -1.59 14.14
C ASN A 66 -8.25 -2.20 13.19
N LYS A 67 -7.11 -2.64 13.75
CA LYS A 67 -5.98 -3.22 13.02
C LYS A 67 -5.92 -4.72 13.25
N TRP A 68 -6.16 -5.48 12.19
CA TRP A 68 -6.27 -6.93 12.27
C TRP A 68 -5.13 -7.56 11.46
N LYS A 69 -4.58 -8.67 11.95
CA LYS A 69 -3.65 -9.48 11.18
C LYS A 69 -4.41 -10.60 10.50
N ILE A 70 -4.29 -10.66 9.18
CA ILE A 70 -4.90 -11.71 8.36
C ILE A 70 -3.83 -12.48 7.61
N LEU A 71 -3.99 -13.78 7.50
CA LEU A 71 -3.20 -14.67 6.66
C LEU A 71 -3.99 -14.93 5.38
N VAL A 72 -3.55 -14.33 4.26
CA VAL A 72 -4.19 -14.57 2.95
C VAL A 72 -3.95 -16.02 2.54
N SER A 73 -4.99 -16.67 2.01
CA SER A 73 -4.90 -18.06 1.53
C SER A 73 -3.76 -18.23 0.53
N GLY A 74 -2.89 -19.22 0.75
CA GLY A 74 -1.72 -19.46 -0.09
C GLY A 74 -0.49 -18.62 0.26
N GLN A 75 -0.55 -17.74 1.27
CA GLN A 75 0.60 -17.02 1.79
C GLN A 75 1.07 -17.61 3.13
N SER A 76 2.36 -17.46 3.44
CA SER A 76 2.97 -17.89 4.70
C SER A 76 3.09 -16.79 5.75
N LYS A 77 2.79 -15.53 5.38
CA LYS A 77 2.96 -14.36 6.26
C LYS A 77 1.65 -13.62 6.44
N SER A 78 1.33 -13.31 7.69
CA SER A 78 0.20 -12.43 8.04
C SER A 78 0.48 -10.98 7.62
N ARG A 79 -0.57 -10.27 7.23
CA ARG A 79 -0.55 -8.84 6.89
C ARG A 79 -1.44 -8.07 7.84
N THR A 80 -1.00 -6.90 8.25
CA THR A 80 -1.83 -5.97 9.02
C THR A 80 -2.78 -5.24 8.08
N VAL A 81 -4.06 -5.24 8.42
CA VAL A 81 -5.15 -4.66 7.66
C VAL A 81 -5.97 -3.76 8.57
N ILE A 82 -6.30 -2.57 8.09
CA ILE A 82 -7.20 -1.63 8.75
C ILE A 82 -8.63 -1.99 8.36
N ILE A 83 -9.52 -2.13 9.32
CA ILE A 83 -10.92 -2.47 9.06
C ILE A 83 -11.75 -1.18 8.98
N GLU A 84 -12.34 -0.92 7.81
CA GLU A 84 -13.25 0.21 7.56
C GLU A 84 -14.71 -0.26 7.30
N ASP A 85 -14.97 -1.56 7.36
CA ASP A 85 -16.33 -2.10 7.28
C ASP A 85 -17.12 -1.80 8.57
N GLY A 86 -17.87 -0.69 8.54
CA GLY A 86 -18.67 -0.23 9.68
C GLY A 86 -19.78 -1.19 10.10
N ASP A 87 -20.42 -1.86 9.13
CA ASP A 87 -21.49 -2.82 9.41
C ASP A 87 -20.95 -4.06 10.13
N PHE A 88 -19.81 -4.56 9.67
CA PHE A 88 -19.15 -5.69 10.30
C PHE A 88 -18.62 -5.33 11.69
N LEU A 89 -17.94 -4.19 11.84
CA LEU A 89 -17.44 -3.73 13.14
C LEU A 89 -18.59 -3.54 14.13
N SER A 90 -19.72 -2.98 13.69
CA SER A 90 -20.91 -2.81 14.54
C SER A 90 -21.42 -4.15 15.08
N LYS A 91 -21.43 -5.21 14.26
CA LYS A 91 -21.80 -6.56 14.70
C LYS A 91 -20.80 -7.13 15.72
N VAL A 92 -19.50 -6.93 15.49
CA VAL A 92 -18.43 -7.35 16.41
C VAL A 92 -18.56 -6.67 17.76
N PHE A 93 -18.74 -5.35 17.80
CA PHE A 93 -18.96 -4.60 19.04
C PHE A 93 -20.28 -4.96 19.72
N SER A 94 -21.30 -5.38 18.96
CA SER A 94 -22.57 -5.88 19.48
C SER A 94 -22.51 -7.32 20.02
N GLY A 95 -21.32 -7.93 20.08
CA GLY A 95 -21.11 -9.25 20.67
C GLY A 95 -20.99 -10.40 19.68
N LYS A 96 -20.87 -10.12 18.37
CA LYS A 96 -20.52 -11.18 17.41
C LYS A 96 -19.14 -11.74 17.76
N LYS A 97 -19.09 -13.06 17.94
CA LYS A 97 -17.84 -13.78 18.18
C LYS A 97 -16.98 -13.76 16.92
N VAL A 98 -15.79 -13.20 17.04
CA VAL A 98 -14.73 -13.26 16.03
C VAL A 98 -13.45 -13.61 16.76
N GLY A 99 -12.75 -14.61 16.25
CA GLY A 99 -11.57 -15.16 16.89
C GLY A 99 -10.47 -15.51 15.90
N LYS A 100 -9.31 -15.86 16.45
CA LYS A 100 -8.20 -16.41 15.68
C LYS A 100 -8.63 -17.73 15.02
N GLY A 101 -8.30 -17.90 13.75
CA GLY A 101 -8.64 -19.07 12.95
C GLY A 101 -9.90 -18.91 12.11
N ASP A 102 -10.75 -17.92 12.40
CA ASP A 102 -11.94 -17.64 11.60
C ASP A 102 -11.55 -17.23 10.17
N VAL A 103 -12.37 -17.62 9.21
CA VAL A 103 -12.09 -17.40 7.80
C VAL A 103 -13.14 -16.48 7.19
N PHE A 104 -12.67 -15.38 6.62
CA PHE A 104 -13.52 -14.38 5.96
C PHE A 104 -13.03 -14.11 4.54
N THR A 105 -13.92 -13.58 3.72
CA THR A 105 -13.60 -13.01 2.43
C THR A 105 -13.51 -11.50 2.59
N PHE A 106 -12.33 -10.94 2.34
CA PHE A 106 -12.07 -9.51 2.48
C PHE A 106 -12.01 -8.86 1.10
N ARG A 107 -12.71 -7.74 0.94
CA ARG A 107 -12.44 -6.77 -0.12
C ARG A 107 -11.46 -5.75 0.42
N ILE A 108 -10.25 -5.76 -0.11
CA ILE A 108 -9.12 -4.95 0.37
C ILE A 108 -8.81 -3.88 -0.66
N ARG A 109 -8.71 -2.63 -0.19
CA ARG A 109 -8.05 -1.51 -0.87
C ARG A 109 -6.58 -1.50 -0.46
N GLU A 110 -5.69 -1.57 -1.44
CA GLU A 110 -4.26 -1.37 -1.28
C GLU A 110 -3.89 0.04 -1.76
N ASP A 111 -3.44 0.84 -0.80
CA ASP A 111 -2.94 2.20 -1.02
C ASP A 111 -1.41 2.15 -0.96
N LYS A 112 -0.74 2.61 -2.01
CA LYS A 112 0.73 2.74 -2.04
C LYS A 112 1.11 4.21 -2.07
N THR A 113 1.83 4.63 -1.05
CA THR A 113 2.37 5.98 -0.93
C THR A 113 3.87 5.90 -1.05
N THR A 114 4.46 6.59 -2.03
CA THR A 114 5.92 6.73 -2.12
C THR A 114 6.31 8.14 -1.66
N LYS A 115 7.14 8.20 -0.60
CA LYS A 115 7.68 9.44 -0.06
C LYS A 115 9.17 9.27 0.17
N ASN A 116 9.99 10.17 -0.36
CA ASN A 116 11.46 10.14 -0.25
C ASN A 116 12.06 8.78 -0.68
N GLY A 117 11.57 8.21 -1.80
CA GLY A 117 12.00 6.90 -2.29
C GLY A 117 11.57 5.70 -1.44
N ARG A 118 10.82 5.91 -0.35
CA ARG A 118 10.26 4.85 0.49
C ARG A 118 8.80 4.62 0.12
N THR A 119 8.47 3.41 -0.30
CA THR A 119 7.09 3.00 -0.53
C THR A 119 6.50 2.38 0.73
N LYS A 120 5.40 2.98 1.20
CA LYS A 120 4.54 2.42 2.22
C LYS A 120 3.28 1.85 1.56
N THR A 121 2.96 0.61 1.89
CA THR A 121 1.73 -0.04 1.47
C THR A 121 0.78 -0.14 2.65
N THR A 122 -0.43 0.38 2.49
CA THR A 122 -1.50 0.32 3.49
C THR A 122 -2.62 -0.56 2.95
N TRP A 123 -3.06 -1.54 3.74
CA TRP A 123 -4.15 -2.44 3.38
C TRP A 123 -5.37 -2.10 4.21
N THR A 124 -6.49 -1.88 3.53
CA THR A 124 -7.73 -1.43 4.15
C THR A 124 -8.86 -2.34 3.71
N ALA A 125 -9.46 -3.09 4.63
CA ALA A 125 -10.63 -3.91 4.38
C ALA A 125 -11.89 -3.03 4.37
N VAL A 126 -12.47 -2.84 3.19
CA VAL A 126 -13.68 -2.03 2.99
C VAL A 126 -14.96 -2.86 3.06
N GLU A 127 -14.85 -4.18 2.93
CA GLU A 127 -15.98 -5.11 3.06
C GLU A 127 -15.47 -6.47 3.56
N ILE A 128 -16.18 -7.06 4.53
CA ILE A 128 -15.89 -8.36 5.11
C ILE A 128 -17.13 -9.25 4.99
N LYS A 129 -16.99 -10.33 4.22
CA LYS A 129 -18.01 -11.36 4.06
C LYS A 129 -17.61 -12.61 4.82
N GLU A 130 -18.56 -13.21 5.52
CA GLU A 130 -18.34 -14.50 6.18
C GLU A 130 -18.10 -15.58 5.14
N GLY A 131 -17.04 -16.37 5.33
CA GLY A 131 -16.90 -17.61 4.59
C GLY A 131 -17.92 -18.58 5.14
N SER A 132 -18.97 -18.91 4.38
CA SER A 132 -19.83 -20.04 4.69
C SER A 132 -18.97 -21.31 4.75
N THR A 133 -18.68 -21.79 5.96
CA THR A 133 -18.42 -23.21 6.18
C THR A 133 -19.75 -23.87 6.50
N HIS A 134 -20.65 -23.93 5.52
CA HIS A 134 -21.70 -24.93 5.51
C HIS A 134 -21.21 -26.12 4.68
N THR A 135 -20.29 -26.90 5.23
CA THR A 135 -20.35 -28.35 5.04
C THR A 135 -21.24 -28.85 6.16
N ALA A 136 -22.48 -29.15 5.77
CA ALA A 136 -23.49 -29.74 6.60
C ALA A 136 -22.98 -31.04 7.26
N ASP A 137 -23.32 -31.16 8.53
CA ASP A 137 -23.31 -32.39 9.31
C ASP A 137 -24.53 -33.28 8.92
N GLY A 138 -24.35 -34.61 8.94
CA GLY A 138 -25.42 -35.63 8.82
C GLY A 138 -25.30 -36.50 7.54
N SER A 139 -25.21 -37.84 7.60
CA SER A 139 -25.98 -38.76 8.45
C SER A 139 -25.17 -39.99 8.87
N ALA A 140 -25.39 -40.39 10.13
CA ALA A 140 -25.18 -41.75 10.61
C ALA A 140 -26.06 -42.75 9.82
N SER A 141 -25.53 -43.95 9.58
CA SER A 141 -26.34 -45.15 9.40
C SER A 141 -25.67 -46.32 10.14
N GLU A 142 -26.20 -46.63 11.33
CA GLU A 142 -26.23 -47.99 11.85
C GLU A 142 -27.11 -48.86 10.93
N GLY A 143 -26.66 -50.09 10.68
CA GLY A 143 -27.35 -51.11 9.89
C GLY A 143 -26.43 -52.28 9.59
#